data_AF-A0A7S2FR62-F1
#
_entry.id   AF-A0A7S2FR62-F1
#
_cell.length_a   1.000
_cell.length_b   1.000
_cell.length_c   1.000
_cell.angle_alpha   90.00
_cell.angle_beta   90.00
_cell.angle_gamma   90.00
#
_symmetry.space_group_name_H-M   'P 1'
#
loop_
_entity.id
_entity.type
_entity.pdbx_description
1 polymer ?
#
loop_
_entity_poly.entity_id
_entity_poly.type
_entity_poly.pdbx_seq_one_letter_code
_entity_poly.pdbx_strand_id
1 'polypeptide(L)'
;MATMRLPRALMAVVLVLPLGAASARLAAGTGTVTRSVPPPTPVGSMPTRDKDGAFATKADACAACKHLATSSCAMYKSCTCYAANAFFKVVGIPEPSDKNNWKWACGNEGGDKYELCFKVTWSESQQIYQDSFGEAVDPNKPKCPV
;
A
#
# COMPACT_ATOMS: atom_id res chain seq x y z
N MET A 1 75.37 16.96 40.39
CA MET A 1 76.10 15.90 39.65
C MET A 1 75.36 15.61 38.37
N ALA A 2 76.01 15.83 37.22
CA ALA A 2 75.49 15.55 35.89
C ALA A 2 75.45 14.05 35.60
N THR A 3 74.56 13.59 34.72
CA THR A 3 74.94 12.88 33.49
C THR A 3 73.71 12.56 32.62
N MET A 4 73.76 13.11 31.40
CA MET A 4 73.01 12.74 30.22
C MET A 4 73.58 11.44 29.62
N ARG A 5 72.73 10.58 29.04
CA ARG A 5 73.05 9.64 27.94
C ARG A 5 71.77 9.01 27.34
N LEU A 6 71.33 9.55 26.20
CA LEU A 6 70.67 8.82 25.08
C LEU A 6 71.77 7.99 24.36
N PRO A 7 71.51 7.09 23.37
CA PRO A 7 70.25 6.69 22.74
C PRO A 7 70.15 5.18 22.43
N ARG A 8 68.97 4.73 21.95
CA ARG A 8 68.95 3.73 20.87
C ARG A 8 67.64 3.81 20.12
N ALA A 9 67.79 4.24 18.88
CA ALA A 9 66.77 4.28 17.85
C ALA A 9 66.09 2.91 17.68
N LEU A 10 64.77 2.91 17.52
CA LEU A 10 64.11 1.96 16.63
C LEU A 10 63.13 2.74 15.76
N MET A 11 63.31 2.57 14.45
CA MET A 11 62.62 3.25 13.37
C MET A 11 61.10 3.20 13.51
N ALA A 12 60.46 4.37 13.53
CA ALA A 12 59.06 4.49 13.17
C ALA A 12 58.96 4.37 11.64
N VAL A 13 58.53 3.21 11.16
CA VAL A 13 58.13 3.02 9.76
C VAL A 13 56.87 3.83 9.54
N VAL A 14 57.00 4.98 8.87
CA VAL A 14 55.87 5.79 8.43
C VAL A 14 55.20 5.06 7.28
N LEU A 15 54.08 4.41 7.58
CA LEU A 15 53.19 3.81 6.59
C LEU A 15 52.47 4.96 5.84
N VAL A 16 52.99 5.37 4.70
CA VAL A 16 52.34 6.31 3.80
C VAL A 16 51.15 5.60 3.16
N LEU A 17 49.94 5.81 3.69
CA LEU A 17 48.71 5.46 2.99
C LEU A 17 48.57 6.40 1.77
N PRO A 18 48.50 5.89 0.53
CA PRO A 18 48.06 6.73 -0.56
C PRO A 18 46.56 7.02 -0.34
N LEU A 19 46.21 8.30 -0.16
CA LEU A 19 44.85 8.78 -0.44
C LEU A 19 44.61 8.63 -1.95
N GLY A 20 44.32 7.39 -2.37
CA GLY A 20 43.71 7.14 -3.66
C GLY A 20 42.32 7.77 -3.61
N ALA A 21 42.15 8.88 -4.31
CA ALA A 21 40.87 9.49 -4.57
C ALA A 21 40.01 8.50 -5.38
N ALA A 22 39.34 7.58 -4.68
CA ALA A 22 38.23 6.83 -5.23
C ALA A 22 37.08 7.82 -5.40
N SER A 23 37.12 8.58 -6.50
CA SER A 23 35.93 9.21 -7.06
C SER A 23 35.00 8.07 -7.48
N ALA A 24 34.24 7.56 -6.52
CA ALA A 24 33.06 6.77 -6.81
C ALA A 24 32.15 7.69 -7.63
N ARG A 25 32.29 7.62 -8.96
CA ARG A 25 31.30 8.17 -9.86
C ARG A 25 30.01 7.48 -9.45
N LEU A 26 29.09 8.22 -8.83
CA LEU A 26 27.70 7.82 -8.84
C LEU A 26 27.37 7.67 -10.31
N ALA A 27 27.36 6.42 -10.79
CA ALA A 27 26.64 6.08 -11.99
C ALA A 27 25.21 6.49 -11.67
N ALA A 28 24.82 7.66 -12.15
CA ALA A 28 23.42 8.02 -12.30
C ALA A 28 22.84 6.87 -13.12
N GLY A 29 22.20 5.94 -12.41
CA GLY A 29 21.48 4.87 -13.06
C GLY A 29 20.54 5.55 -14.01
N THR A 30 20.73 5.29 -15.30
CA THR A 30 19.70 5.44 -16.31
C THR A 30 18.62 4.42 -15.97
N GLY A 31 17.94 4.61 -14.84
CA GLY A 31 16.66 3.99 -14.61
C GLY A 31 15.78 4.56 -15.70
N THR A 32 15.43 3.72 -16.65
CA THR A 32 14.30 3.97 -17.53
C THR A 32 13.16 4.43 -16.63
N VAL A 33 12.79 5.71 -16.71
CA VAL A 33 11.57 6.20 -16.09
C VAL A 33 10.46 5.40 -16.74
N THR A 34 9.97 4.37 -16.05
CA THR A 34 8.73 3.70 -16.44
C THR A 34 7.70 4.80 -16.57
N ARG A 35 7.19 4.99 -17.79
CA ARG A 35 6.18 5.99 -18.11
C ARG A 35 5.07 5.84 -17.07
N SER A 36 4.84 6.86 -16.24
CA SER A 36 3.76 6.83 -15.27
C SER A 36 2.46 6.70 -16.06
N VAL A 37 1.84 5.52 -15.97
CA VAL A 37 0.50 5.32 -16.52
C VAL A 37 -0.43 6.19 -15.67
N PRO A 38 -1.23 7.08 -16.27
CA PRO A 38 -2.16 7.89 -15.49
C PRO A 38 -3.10 6.97 -14.69
N PRO A 39 -3.52 7.39 -13.49
CA PRO A 39 -4.46 6.62 -12.70
C PRO A 39 -5.73 6.35 -13.52
N PRO A 40 -6.31 5.14 -13.44
CA PRO A 40 -7.59 4.87 -14.09
C PRO A 40 -8.68 5.76 -13.53
N THR A 41 -9.75 5.93 -14.31
CA THR A 41 -10.95 6.61 -13.81
C THR A 41 -11.58 5.77 -12.69
N PRO A 42 -11.81 6.35 -11.50
CA PRO A 42 -12.50 5.66 -10.42
C PRO A 42 -13.89 5.19 -10.86
N VAL A 43 -14.29 4.01 -10.38
CA VAL A 43 -15.65 3.50 -10.59
C VAL A 43 -16.54 3.91 -9.42
N GLY A 44 -17.71 4.46 -9.72
CA GLY A 44 -18.68 4.94 -8.73
C GLY A 44 -18.25 6.26 -8.06
N SER A 45 -19.06 6.74 -7.12
CA SER A 45 -18.80 7.94 -6.34
C SER A 45 -18.27 7.61 -4.94
N MET A 46 -17.41 8.47 -4.40
CA MET A 46 -16.98 8.38 -3.00
C MET A 46 -18.16 8.69 -2.07
N PRO A 47 -18.59 7.76 -1.20
CA PRO A 47 -19.62 8.02 -0.22
C PRO A 47 -19.13 8.97 0.88
N THR A 48 -20.07 9.70 1.47
CA THR A 48 -19.79 10.55 2.64
C THR A 48 -19.55 9.68 3.86
N ARG A 49 -18.59 10.10 4.70
CA ARG A 49 -18.35 9.50 6.01
C ARG A 49 -19.10 10.28 7.08
N ASP A 50 -19.49 9.57 8.13
CA ASP A 50 -20.02 10.17 9.34
C ASP A 50 -18.91 10.91 10.11
N LYS A 51 -19.32 11.65 11.16
CA LYS A 51 -18.40 12.52 11.93
C LYS A 51 -17.28 11.74 12.63
N ASP A 52 -17.49 10.45 12.90
CA ASP A 52 -16.51 9.52 13.46
C ASP A 52 -15.58 8.90 12.37
N GLY A 53 -15.75 9.33 11.11
CA GLY A 53 -15.03 8.83 9.96
C GLY A 53 -15.45 7.43 9.52
N ALA A 54 -16.51 6.85 10.07
CA ALA A 54 -17.09 5.59 9.60
C ALA A 54 -18.04 5.82 8.43
N PHE A 55 -18.42 4.74 7.76
CA PHE A 55 -19.52 4.76 6.81
C PHE A 55 -20.80 4.29 7.50
N ALA A 56 -21.92 4.92 7.16
CA ALA A 56 -23.23 4.59 7.72
C ALA A 56 -23.65 3.15 7.40
N THR A 57 -23.24 2.63 6.25
CA THR A 57 -23.59 1.28 5.81
C THR A 57 -22.40 0.49 5.28
N LYS A 58 -22.53 -0.85 5.29
CA LYS A 58 -21.60 -1.76 4.61
C LYS A 58 -21.46 -1.42 3.13
N ALA A 59 -22.57 -1.08 2.47
CA ALA A 59 -22.58 -0.78 1.04
C ALA A 59 -21.73 0.47 0.72
N ASP A 60 -21.81 1.49 1.56
CA ASP A 60 -20.99 2.70 1.44
C ASP A 60 -19.50 2.39 1.67
N ALA A 61 -19.17 1.56 2.65
CA ALA A 61 -17.79 1.12 2.84
C ALA A 61 -17.25 0.36 1.60
N CYS A 62 -18.06 -0.53 1.03
CA CYS A 62 -17.71 -1.25 -0.20
C CYS A 62 -17.57 -0.33 -1.42
N ALA A 63 -18.48 0.65 -1.59
CA ALA A 63 -18.41 1.62 -2.67
C ALA A 63 -17.17 2.53 -2.55
N ALA A 64 -16.83 2.94 -1.33
CA ALA A 64 -15.60 3.70 -1.06
C ALA A 64 -14.35 2.90 -1.42
N CYS A 65 -14.29 1.63 -1.03
CA CYS A 65 -13.19 0.74 -1.41
C CYS A 65 -13.08 0.62 -2.93
N LYS A 66 -14.19 0.37 -3.63
CA LYS A 66 -14.20 0.28 -5.09
C LYS A 66 -13.71 1.56 -5.75
N HIS A 67 -14.20 2.72 -5.33
CA HIS A 67 -13.78 4.00 -5.87
C HIS A 67 -12.27 4.22 -5.70
N LEU A 68 -11.73 3.98 -4.50
CA LEU A 68 -10.30 4.18 -4.22
C LEU A 68 -9.41 3.12 -4.88
N ALA A 69 -9.84 1.86 -4.87
CA ALA A 69 -9.04 0.78 -5.43
C ALA A 69 -8.99 0.85 -6.96
N THR A 70 -10.08 1.27 -7.60
CA THR A 70 -10.12 1.43 -9.06
C THR A 70 -9.43 2.71 -9.55
N SER A 71 -9.21 3.70 -8.70
CA SER A 71 -8.49 4.92 -9.06
C SER A 71 -6.97 4.77 -9.14
N SER A 72 -6.42 3.60 -8.78
CA SER A 72 -4.98 3.34 -8.79
C SER A 72 -4.69 1.98 -9.41
N CYS A 73 -3.74 1.92 -10.35
CA CYS A 73 -3.35 0.63 -10.93
C CYS A 73 -2.64 -0.32 -9.95
N ALA A 74 -2.00 0.21 -8.91
CA ALA A 74 -1.45 -0.62 -7.86
C ALA A 74 -2.58 -1.29 -7.06
N MET A 75 -3.57 -0.51 -6.63
CA MET A 75 -4.69 -1.03 -5.85
C MET A 75 -5.64 -1.87 -6.70
N TYR A 76 -5.89 -1.51 -7.94
CA TYR A 76 -6.77 -2.28 -8.84
C TYR A 76 -6.27 -3.71 -9.03
N LYS A 77 -4.95 -3.92 -9.04
CA LYS A 77 -4.32 -5.24 -9.20
C LYS A 77 -4.23 -6.03 -7.89
N SER A 78 -4.12 -5.38 -6.74
CA SER A 78 -3.83 -6.04 -5.46
C SER A 78 -5.00 -6.05 -4.46
N CYS A 79 -5.92 -5.12 -4.57
CA CYS A 79 -6.99 -4.93 -3.60
C CYS A 79 -8.17 -5.85 -3.89
N THR A 80 -8.55 -6.64 -2.89
CA THR A 80 -9.87 -7.27 -2.82
C THR A 80 -10.66 -6.57 -1.73
N CYS A 81 -11.80 -5.98 -2.07
CA CYS A 81 -12.56 -5.17 -1.11
C CYS A 81 -13.31 -6.02 -0.09
N TYR A 82 -13.05 -5.77 1.19
CA TYR A 82 -13.83 -6.27 2.32
C TYR A 82 -14.39 -5.09 3.11
N ALA A 83 -15.52 -5.31 3.77
CA ALA A 83 -16.11 -4.36 4.70
C ALA A 83 -16.31 -5.02 6.07
N ALA A 84 -16.06 -4.27 7.12
CA ALA A 84 -16.19 -4.73 8.50
C ALA A 84 -16.89 -3.68 9.34
N ASN A 85 -17.79 -4.14 10.21
CA ASN A 85 -18.37 -3.27 11.23
C ASN A 85 -17.45 -3.28 12.46
N ALA A 86 -16.74 -2.16 12.66
CA ALA A 86 -15.81 -1.93 13.76
C ALA A 86 -16.52 -1.51 15.06
N PHE A 87 -17.78 -1.91 15.24
CA PHE A 87 -18.50 -1.73 16.49
C PHE A 87 -18.08 -2.79 17.51
N PHE A 88 -17.48 -2.34 18.61
CA PHE A 88 -17.06 -3.21 19.71
C PHE A 88 -17.84 -2.89 20.98
N LYS A 89 -18.38 -3.93 21.61
CA LYS A 89 -18.99 -3.79 22.94
C LYS A 89 -17.87 -3.67 23.98
N VAL A 90 -17.89 -2.60 24.77
CA VAL A 90 -16.96 -2.40 25.88
C VAL A 90 -17.68 -2.75 27.18
N VAL A 91 -17.09 -3.63 27.98
CA VAL A 91 -17.66 -4.02 29.28
C VAL A 91 -17.64 -2.80 30.22
N GLY A 92 -18.80 -2.51 30.84
CA GLY A 92 -18.92 -1.43 31.82
C GLY A 92 -19.26 -0.04 31.24
N ILE A 93 -19.42 0.07 29.91
CA ILE A 93 -19.92 1.29 29.25
C ILE A 93 -21.28 0.98 28.62
N PRO A 94 -22.31 1.83 28.80
CA PRO A 94 -23.60 1.65 28.13
C PRO A 94 -23.41 1.55 26.62
N GLU A 95 -24.13 0.62 26.00
CA GLU A 95 -24.06 0.38 24.55
C GLU A 95 -24.45 1.68 23.82
N PRO A 96 -23.58 2.23 22.93
CA PRO A 96 -23.93 3.42 22.20
C PRO A 96 -25.12 3.13 21.29
N SER A 97 -25.94 4.16 21.04
CA SER A 97 -27.12 4.04 20.18
C SER A 97 -26.74 3.72 18.74
N ASP A 98 -25.57 4.16 18.30
CA ASP A 98 -25.03 3.85 16.98
C ASP A 98 -24.21 2.55 17.00
N LYS A 99 -24.65 1.59 16.20
CA LYS A 99 -24.00 0.28 16.04
C LYS A 99 -23.36 0.12 14.67
N ASN A 100 -23.39 1.16 13.83
CA ASN A 100 -22.84 1.13 12.49
C ASN A 100 -21.49 1.85 12.50
N ASN A 101 -20.40 1.08 12.54
CA ASN A 101 -19.06 1.63 12.36
C ASN A 101 -18.39 0.94 11.17
N TRP A 102 -18.94 1.12 9.97
CA TRP A 102 -18.44 0.40 8.81
C TRP A 102 -17.14 1.00 8.28
N LYS A 103 -16.17 0.13 8.06
CA LYS A 103 -14.86 0.42 7.45
C LYS A 103 -14.61 -0.58 6.35
N TRP A 104 -13.66 -0.28 5.46
CA TRP A 104 -13.24 -1.20 4.41
C TRP A 104 -11.76 -1.50 4.51
N ALA A 105 -11.36 -2.64 3.93
CA ALA A 105 -9.99 -3.09 3.82
C ALA A 105 -9.73 -3.70 2.44
N CYS A 106 -8.46 -3.65 2.01
CA CYS A 106 -7.97 -4.33 0.82
C CYS A 106 -7.34 -5.67 1.20
N GLY A 107 -8.18 -6.65 1.50
CA GLY A 107 -7.74 -7.95 1.97
C GLY A 107 -8.60 -8.49 3.12
N ASN A 108 -8.38 -9.77 3.44
CA ASN A 108 -9.11 -10.51 4.47
C ASN A 108 -8.30 -10.71 5.75
N GLU A 109 -7.50 -9.72 6.15
CA GLU A 109 -6.63 -9.81 7.32
C GLU A 109 -7.44 -9.87 8.64
N GLY A 110 -8.69 -9.38 8.62
CA GLY A 110 -9.60 -9.43 9.76
C GLY A 110 -10.41 -10.72 9.90
N GLY A 111 -10.18 -11.72 9.05
CA GLY A 111 -10.85 -13.03 9.10
C GLY A 111 -12.37 -12.92 8.99
N ASP A 112 -13.10 -13.73 9.74
CA ASP A 112 -14.57 -13.86 9.64
C ASP A 112 -15.36 -12.58 9.96
N LYS A 113 -14.71 -11.55 10.54
CA LYS A 113 -15.32 -10.24 10.77
C LYS A 113 -15.39 -9.38 9.51
N TYR A 114 -14.61 -9.74 8.49
CA TYR A 114 -14.52 -9.02 7.25
C TYR A 114 -15.43 -9.70 6.23
N GLU A 115 -16.35 -8.93 5.69
CA GLU A 115 -17.31 -9.43 4.71
C GLU A 115 -16.89 -9.00 3.32
N LEU A 116 -16.76 -9.97 2.41
CA LEU A 116 -16.42 -9.71 1.01
C LEU A 116 -17.47 -8.78 0.38
N CYS A 117 -17.00 -7.72 -0.28
CA CYS A 117 -17.88 -6.72 -0.90
C CYS A 117 -18.46 -7.18 -2.23
N PHE A 118 -17.63 -7.75 -3.11
CA PHE A 118 -18.02 -8.10 -4.47
C PHE A 118 -17.75 -9.57 -4.72
N LYS A 119 -18.81 -10.33 -4.99
CA LYS A 119 -18.70 -11.71 -5.42
C LYS A 119 -18.52 -11.72 -6.93
N VAL A 120 -17.30 -11.99 -7.37
CA VAL A 120 -17.00 -12.15 -8.79
C VAL A 120 -17.53 -13.51 -9.21
N THR A 121 -18.54 -13.53 -10.08
CA THR A 121 -19.10 -14.77 -10.63
C THR A 121 -18.88 -14.76 -12.14
N TRP A 122 -18.43 -15.89 -12.67
CA TRP A 122 -18.34 -16.07 -14.12
C TRP A 122 -19.75 -16.02 -14.71
N SER A 123 -20.04 -14.97 -15.47
CA SER A 123 -21.31 -14.85 -16.19
C SER A 123 -21.22 -15.66 -17.48
N GLU A 124 -21.55 -16.94 -17.38
CA GLU A 124 -21.60 -17.88 -18.52
C GLU A 124 -22.54 -17.38 -19.62
N SER A 125 -23.61 -16.67 -19.22
CA SER A 125 -24.61 -16.06 -20.08
C SER A 125 -24.12 -14.88 -20.94
N GLN A 126 -23.00 -14.24 -20.59
CA GLN A 126 -22.50 -13.08 -21.34
C GLN A 126 -21.04 -13.21 -21.80
N GLN A 127 -20.34 -14.30 -21.44
CA GLN A 127 -18.92 -14.53 -21.75
C GLN A 127 -18.00 -13.35 -21.36
N ILE A 128 -18.31 -12.65 -20.27
CA ILE A 128 -17.58 -11.46 -19.83
C ILE A 128 -16.70 -11.80 -18.63
N TYR A 129 -15.40 -11.48 -18.73
CA TYR A 129 -14.47 -11.50 -17.60
C TYR A 129 -14.84 -10.36 -16.65
N GLN A 130 -15.07 -10.67 -15.36
CA GLN A 130 -15.28 -9.65 -14.32
C GLN A 130 -13.99 -9.42 -13.52
N ASP A 131 -13.73 -8.17 -13.13
CA ASP A 131 -12.65 -7.83 -12.19
C ASP A 131 -13.04 -8.11 -10.73
N SER A 132 -12.07 -7.94 -9.81
CA SER A 132 -12.25 -8.07 -8.36
C SER A 132 -13.31 -7.12 -7.76
N PHE A 133 -13.84 -6.18 -8.55
CA PHE A 133 -14.87 -5.22 -8.16
C PHE A 133 -16.21 -5.49 -8.84
N GLY A 134 -16.34 -6.61 -9.56
CA GLY A 134 -17.55 -7.06 -10.26
C GLY A 134 -17.83 -6.33 -11.57
N GLU A 135 -16.85 -5.59 -12.13
CA GLU A 135 -17.03 -4.88 -13.40
C GLU A 135 -16.56 -5.72 -14.57
N ALA A 136 -17.21 -5.57 -15.72
CA ALA A 136 -16.77 -6.15 -16.99
C ALA A 136 -15.37 -5.65 -17.38
N VAL A 137 -14.52 -6.56 -17.86
CA VAL A 137 -13.16 -6.28 -18.32
C VAL A 137 -12.98 -6.78 -19.74
N ASP A 138 -12.42 -5.94 -20.60
CA ASP A 138 -11.88 -6.32 -21.90
C ASP A 138 -10.39 -6.68 -21.75
N PRO A 139 -9.99 -7.94 -21.97
CA PRO A 139 -8.59 -8.36 -21.89
C PRO A 139 -7.66 -7.65 -22.88
N ASN A 140 -8.19 -7.18 -24.03
CA ASN A 140 -7.39 -6.50 -25.05
C ASN A 140 -7.19 -5.01 -24.74
N LYS A 141 -7.99 -4.46 -23.83
CA LYS A 141 -7.91 -3.07 -23.38
C LYS A 141 -7.97 -3.01 -21.85
N PRO A 142 -6.93 -3.51 -21.16
CA PRO A 142 -6.92 -3.55 -19.70
C PRO A 142 -6.91 -2.14 -19.12
N LYS A 143 -7.70 -1.92 -18.06
CA LYS A 143 -7.69 -0.65 -17.29
C LYS A 143 -6.29 -0.29 -16.81
N CYS A 144 -5.48 -1.31 -16.50
CA CYS A 144 -4.12 -1.17 -16.00
C CYS A 144 -3.16 -2.10 -16.75
N PRO A 145 -2.45 -1.60 -17.78
CA PRO A 145 -1.44 -2.37 -18.48
C PRO A 145 -0.29 -2.78 -17.54
N VAL A 146 0.46 -3.81 -17.94
CA VAL A 146 1.68 -4.28 -17.27
C VAL A 146 2.90 -3.53 -17.76
#